data_AF-A0AA88HS38-F1
#
_entry.id   AF-A0AA88HS38-F1
#
_cell.length_a   1.000
_cell.length_b   1.000
_cell.length_c   1.000
_cell.angle_alpha   90.00
_cell.angle_beta   90.00
_cell.angle_gamma   90.00
#
_symmetry.space_group_name_H-M   'P 1'
#
loop_
_entity.id
_entity.type
_entity.pdbx_description
1 polymer ?
#
loop_
_entity_poly.entity_id
_entity_poly.type
_entity_poly.pdbx_seq_one_letter_code
_entity_poly.pdbx_strand_id
1 'polypeptide(L)'
;MSGSGKSLLGLWLHRYNGKDWKIREALTAKNEGPVDIGPLQNEESRKTNAMIFRLRNEIGGLANVLKIFQDKGVNILHIESRESKRQHSEYEILIQVDCENERMEEITSALETELSAMRLADFENGKPFRPPPIHSSSSVESFDYGDIPWFPRKISDLDKAQRVLMYGSELDADHPGFKDPVYRVRRKYFTDLAMAYKYGDRIPRVQYTAEEIKTWGCVFRELQKIYPKYACREYLENWPLLVKHCGYRDDNLPQLEDVSTFLKREYWFYFSSPSIS
;
A
#
# COMPACT_ATOMS: atom_id res chain seq x y z
N MET A 1 -29.10 -18.60 11.45
CA MET A 1 -27.64 -18.74 11.35
C MET A 1 -27.05 -17.33 11.31
N SER A 2 -26.35 -16.95 12.38
CA SER A 2 -25.73 -15.64 12.56
C SER A 2 -24.43 -15.58 11.74
N GLY A 3 -24.34 -14.62 10.82
CA GLY A 3 -23.12 -14.28 10.08
C GLY A 3 -22.76 -12.84 10.41
N SER A 4 -21.84 -12.68 11.37
CA SER A 4 -21.27 -11.40 11.78
C SER A 4 -20.52 -10.75 10.60
N GLY A 5 -21.17 -9.80 9.93
CA GLY A 5 -20.55 -8.94 8.95
C GLY A 5 -19.68 -7.90 9.67
N LYS A 6 -18.38 -8.16 9.79
CA LYS A 6 -17.42 -7.13 10.19
C LYS A 6 -17.23 -6.17 9.02
N SER A 7 -17.59 -4.90 9.20
CA SER A 7 -17.35 -3.87 8.20
C SER A 7 -15.84 -3.61 8.09
N LEU A 8 -15.30 -3.80 6.89
CA LEU A 8 -13.97 -3.30 6.56
C LEU A 8 -14.11 -1.80 6.26
N LEU A 9 -13.77 -0.97 7.25
CA LEU A 9 -13.54 0.46 7.06
C LEU A 9 -12.27 0.63 6.21
N GLY A 10 -12.43 0.63 4.89
CA GLY A 10 -11.39 1.04 3.97
C GLY A 10 -11.21 2.55 4.04
N LEU A 11 -10.13 3.02 4.66
CA LEU A 11 -9.69 4.41 4.58
C LEU A 11 -9.05 4.64 3.20
N TRP A 12 -9.78 5.28 2.30
CA TRP A 12 -9.24 5.77 1.02
C TRP A 12 -8.82 7.23 1.16
N LEU A 13 -7.51 7.49 1.09
CA LEU A 13 -6.98 8.85 0.95
C LEU A 13 -6.95 9.25 -0.53
N HIS A 14 -7.86 10.15 -0.93
CA HIS A 14 -7.79 10.83 -2.22
C HIS A 14 -7.13 12.21 -2.07
N ARG A 15 -6.19 12.53 -2.97
CA ARG A 15 -5.55 13.84 -3.07
C ARG A 15 -6.26 14.67 -4.12
N TYR A 16 -6.91 15.77 -3.72
CA TYR A 16 -7.51 16.75 -4.63
C TYR A 16 -6.75 18.08 -4.52
N ASN A 17 -6.13 18.51 -5.63
CA ASN A 17 -5.64 19.86 -5.92
C ASN A 17 -5.15 20.74 -4.74
N GLY A 18 -3.90 20.50 -4.30
CA GLY A 18 -2.97 21.57 -3.91
C GLY A 18 -3.38 22.56 -2.81
N LYS A 19 -4.28 22.21 -1.90
CA LYS A 19 -4.58 23.00 -0.68
C LYS A 19 -4.65 22.09 0.55
N ASP A 20 -4.26 22.64 1.70
CA ASP A 20 -4.03 21.94 2.98
C ASP A 20 -5.16 21.02 3.46
N TRP A 21 -4.76 20.02 4.23
CA TRP A 21 -5.57 18.98 4.87
C TRP A 21 -6.79 19.55 5.58
N LYS A 22 -8.00 19.18 5.14
CA LYS A 22 -9.23 19.37 5.91
C LYS A 22 -9.98 18.06 6.02
N ILE A 23 -10.27 17.66 7.26
CA ILE A 23 -11.16 16.55 7.57
C ILE A 23 -12.56 16.96 7.11
N ARG A 24 -13.18 16.16 6.22
CA ARG A 24 -14.60 16.25 5.94
C ARG A 24 -15.34 15.43 6.99
N GLU A 25 -16.01 16.10 7.92
CA GLU A 25 -17.04 15.47 8.75
C GLU A 25 -18.23 15.08 7.85
N ALA A 26 -18.61 13.81 7.94
CA ALA A 26 -19.81 13.30 7.29
C ALA A 26 -21.02 13.51 8.21
N LEU A 27 -22.00 14.22 7.65
CA LEU A 27 -23.45 14.15 7.93
C LEU A 27 -23.93 14.51 9.35
N THR A 28 -24.51 15.71 9.39
CA THR A 28 -25.56 16.20 10.30
C THR A 28 -26.51 15.10 10.81
N ALA A 29 -26.33 14.73 12.08
CA ALA A 29 -27.38 14.13 12.90
C ALA A 29 -28.26 15.25 13.49
N LYS A 30 -29.53 14.91 13.67
CA LYS A 30 -30.69 15.80 13.86
C LYS A 30 -30.62 16.62 15.16
N ASN A 31 -31.22 17.81 15.11
CA ASN A 31 -31.62 18.62 16.27
C ASN A 31 -32.43 17.77 17.27
N GLU A 32 -31.87 17.55 18.45
CA GLU A 32 -32.63 17.34 19.68
C GLU A 32 -32.13 18.39 20.69
N GLY A 33 -33.07 18.97 21.43
CA GLY A 33 -32.92 20.24 22.17
C GLY A 33 -31.91 20.23 23.33
N PRO A 34 -31.81 21.34 24.07
CA PRO A 34 -30.78 21.50 25.10
C PRO A 34 -31.06 20.54 26.26
N VAL A 35 -30.22 19.51 26.37
CA VAL A 35 -30.15 18.68 27.58
C VAL A 35 -29.31 19.44 28.60
N ASP A 36 -29.93 19.73 29.72
CA ASP A 36 -29.37 20.40 30.90
C ASP A 36 -28.20 19.58 31.46
N ILE A 37 -26.98 20.11 31.37
CA ILE A 37 -25.78 19.51 31.97
C ILE A 37 -25.46 20.32 33.23
N GLY A 38 -25.87 19.76 34.37
CA GLY A 38 -25.45 20.20 35.70
C GLY A 38 -23.92 20.18 35.87
N PRO A 39 -23.40 20.80 36.94
CA PRO A 39 -21.99 21.19 37.02
C PRO A 39 -21.02 20.01 36.95
N LEU A 40 -19.96 20.23 36.18
CA LEU A 40 -18.77 19.39 35.99
C LEU A 40 -18.33 18.72 37.31
N GLN A 41 -18.42 17.39 37.35
CA GLN A 41 -17.70 16.58 38.33
C GLN A 41 -16.35 16.17 37.72
N ASN A 42 -15.29 16.47 38.46
CA ASN A 42 -13.88 16.13 38.27
C ASN A 42 -13.65 14.84 37.45
N GLU A 43 -13.03 14.99 36.27
CA GLU A 43 -12.23 13.90 35.70
C GLU A 43 -10.89 13.86 36.42
N GLU A 44 -10.69 12.84 37.26
CA GLU A 44 -9.38 12.47 37.78
C GLU A 44 -8.41 12.30 36.60
N SER A 45 -7.28 13.01 36.66
CA SER A 45 -6.21 12.90 35.68
C SER A 45 -5.72 11.45 35.57
N ARG A 46 -6.13 10.72 34.52
CA ARG A 46 -5.54 9.42 34.19
C ARG A 46 -4.03 9.61 34.03
N LYS A 47 -3.23 8.85 34.78
CA LYS A 47 -1.77 8.95 34.77
C LYS A 47 -1.23 8.35 33.47
N THR A 48 -1.02 9.21 32.47
CA THR A 48 -0.41 8.83 31.20
C THR A 48 1.11 8.78 31.35
N ASN A 49 1.70 7.67 30.96
CA ASN A 49 3.14 7.47 30.96
C ASN A 49 3.65 7.42 29.52
N ALA A 50 4.84 7.97 29.27
CA ALA A 50 5.43 8.00 27.94
C ALA A 50 6.86 7.47 27.95
N MET A 51 7.21 6.72 26.91
CA MET A 51 8.54 6.16 26.73
C MET A 51 9.02 6.27 25.30
N ILE A 52 10.34 6.25 25.14
CA ILE A 52 10.99 6.26 23.85
C ILE A 52 11.99 5.13 23.76
N PHE A 53 11.97 4.38 22.65
CA PHE A 53 12.97 3.36 22.38
C PHE A 53 13.43 3.41 20.94
N ARG A 54 14.63 2.87 20.71
CA ARG A 54 15.22 2.76 19.39
C ARG A 54 15.03 1.37 18.83
N LEU A 55 14.67 1.33 17.56
CA LEU A 55 14.45 0.09 16.84
C LEU A 55 15.19 0.14 15.50
N ARG A 56 15.92 -0.93 15.17
CA ARG A 56 16.48 -1.11 13.83
C ARG A 56 15.35 -1.35 12.84
N ASN A 57 15.55 -0.93 11.58
CA ASN A 57 14.59 -1.22 10.52
C ASN A 57 14.61 -2.70 10.11
N GLU A 58 13.99 -3.55 10.92
CA GLU A 58 13.88 -4.99 10.71
C GLU A 58 12.41 -5.46 10.72
N ILE A 59 12.14 -6.53 9.99
CA ILE A 59 10.79 -7.09 9.88
C ILE A 59 10.36 -7.62 11.24
N GLY A 60 9.24 -7.13 11.76
CA GLY A 60 8.66 -7.60 13.02
C GLY A 60 9.25 -6.95 14.27
N GLY A 61 10.26 -6.08 14.17
CA GLY A 61 10.86 -5.43 15.34
C GLY A 61 9.85 -4.66 16.20
N LEU A 62 8.98 -3.86 15.58
CA LEU A 62 7.95 -3.12 16.31
C LEU A 62 6.89 -4.06 16.89
N ALA A 63 6.53 -5.12 16.16
CA ALA A 63 5.56 -6.10 16.63
C ALA A 63 6.06 -6.83 17.88
N ASN A 64 7.36 -7.15 17.96
CA ASN A 64 7.98 -7.75 19.15
C ASN A 64 7.82 -6.85 20.37
N VAL A 65 8.08 -5.55 20.18
CA VAL A 65 7.90 -4.56 21.24
C VAL A 65 6.46 -4.49 21.70
N LEU A 66 5.50 -4.42 20.76
CA LEU A 66 4.08 -4.37 21.10
C LEU A 66 3.60 -5.63 21.83
N LYS A 67 4.20 -6.79 21.56
CA LYS A 67 3.92 -8.04 22.28
C LYS A 67 4.29 -7.94 23.76
N ILE A 68 5.39 -7.26 24.11
CA ILE A 68 5.78 -7.04 25.51
C ILE A 68 4.69 -6.24 26.26
N PHE A 69 4.11 -5.21 25.63
CA PHE A 69 2.99 -4.46 26.21
C PHE A 69 1.73 -5.32 26.37
N GLN A 70 1.45 -6.18 25.39
CA GLN A 70 0.33 -7.11 25.42
C GLN A 70 0.48 -8.13 26.56
N ASP A 71 1.65 -8.76 26.69
CA ASP A 71 1.95 -9.77 27.72
C ASP A 71 1.91 -9.16 29.12
N LYS A 72 2.25 -7.88 29.25
CA LYS A 72 2.15 -7.09 30.50
C LYS A 72 0.75 -6.50 30.74
N GLY A 73 -0.19 -6.69 29.81
CA GLY A 73 -1.57 -6.20 29.93
C GLY A 73 -1.65 -4.68 30.06
N VAL A 74 -0.85 -3.94 29.28
CA VAL A 74 -0.83 -2.47 29.26
C VAL A 74 -1.41 -1.95 27.94
N ASN A 75 -2.37 -1.04 28.05
CA ASN A 75 -2.98 -0.39 26.90
C ASN A 75 -2.09 0.74 26.37
N ILE A 76 -1.90 0.73 25.07
CA ILE A 76 -1.20 1.78 24.35
C ILE A 76 -2.22 2.81 23.87
N LEU A 77 -2.01 4.06 24.24
CA LEU A 77 -2.87 5.20 23.86
C LEU A 77 -2.42 5.82 22.53
N HIS A 78 -1.11 5.89 22.32
CA HIS A 78 -0.52 6.55 21.15
C HIS A 78 0.83 5.94 20.79
N ILE A 79 1.11 5.82 19.49
CA ILE A 79 2.38 5.36 18.93
C ILE A 79 2.78 6.34 17.83
N GLU A 80 3.99 6.87 17.91
CA GLU A 80 4.60 7.71 16.87
C GLU A 80 5.98 7.17 16.52
N SER A 81 6.26 7.04 15.22
CA SER A 81 7.58 6.64 14.70
C SER A 81 8.26 7.80 14.01
N ARG A 82 9.54 8.03 14.31
CA ARG A 82 10.37 9.06 13.67
C ARG A 82 11.68 8.45 13.20
N GLU A 83 12.19 8.90 12.05
CA GLU A 83 13.54 8.51 11.61
C GLU A 83 14.58 9.09 12.57
N SER A 84 15.55 8.27 13.00
CA SER A 84 16.60 8.77 13.88
C SER A 84 17.53 9.71 13.12
N LYS A 85 17.81 10.88 13.71
CA LYS A 85 18.76 11.86 13.16
C LYS A 85 20.23 11.46 13.34
N ARG A 86 20.51 10.45 14.17
CA ARG A 86 21.88 10.07 14.57
C ARG A 86 22.42 8.90 13.75
N GLN A 87 21.57 8.00 13.28
CA GLN A 87 21.98 6.79 12.56
C GLN A 87 20.98 6.45 11.46
N HIS A 88 21.43 6.44 10.21
CA HIS A 88 20.63 5.97 9.07
C HIS A 88 20.32 4.48 9.31
N SER A 89 19.04 4.09 9.27
CA SER A 89 18.49 2.73 9.51
C SER A 89 17.96 2.43 10.92
N GLU A 90 17.85 3.44 11.80
CA GLU A 90 17.14 3.32 13.08
C GLU A 90 15.93 4.26 13.14
N TYR A 91 14.86 3.78 13.78
CA TYR A 91 13.66 4.55 14.12
C TYR A 91 13.60 4.80 15.62
N GLU A 92 13.18 6.01 15.98
CA GLU A 92 12.80 6.40 17.33
C GLU A 92 11.29 6.25 17.46
N ILE A 93 10.86 5.37 18.36
CA ILE A 93 9.44 5.10 18.59
C ILE A 93 9.05 5.71 19.93
N LEU A 94 8.08 6.62 19.91
CA LEU A 94 7.43 7.20 21.07
C LEU A 94 6.14 6.41 21.33
N ILE A 95 5.98 5.90 22.55
CA ILE A 95 4.75 5.24 22.99
C ILE A 95 4.21 5.94 24.22
N GLN A 96 2.92 6.28 24.18
CA GLN A 96 2.16 6.69 25.35
C GLN A 96 1.28 5.53 25.81
N VAL A 97 1.32 5.24 27.11
CA VAL A 97 0.63 4.13 27.76
C VAL A 97 -0.21 4.63 28.93
N ASP A 98 -1.33 3.94 29.16
CA ASP A 98 -2.13 4.10 30.36
C ASP A 98 -1.68 3.06 31.39
N CYS A 99 -0.73 3.43 32.26
CA CYS A 99 -0.23 2.54 33.30
C CYS A 99 0.40 3.29 34.47
N GLU A 100 0.47 2.63 35.63
CA GLU A 100 1.14 3.15 36.82
C GLU A 100 2.67 3.10 36.70
N ASN A 101 3.37 3.93 37.48
CA ASN A 101 4.83 4.05 37.41
C ASN A 101 5.57 2.73 37.69
N GLU A 102 5.06 1.89 38.59
CA GLU A 102 5.66 0.58 38.92
C GLU A 102 5.65 -0.35 37.70
N ARG A 103 4.48 -0.47 37.03
CA ARG A 103 4.34 -1.25 35.79
C ARG A 103 5.17 -0.68 34.65
N MET A 104 5.27 0.65 34.58
CA MET A 104 6.11 1.35 33.61
C MET A 104 7.60 1.05 33.83
N GLU A 105 8.04 0.91 35.09
CA GLU A 105 9.40 0.48 35.43
C GLU A 105 9.70 -0.95 34.97
N GLU A 106 8.75 -1.88 35.17
CA GLU A 106 8.89 -3.26 34.67
C GLU A 106 8.99 -3.32 33.15
N ILE A 107 8.16 -2.56 32.43
CA ILE A 107 8.19 -2.52 30.95
C ILE A 107 9.50 -1.91 30.47
N THR A 108 9.99 -0.86 31.12
CA THR A 108 11.29 -0.26 30.79
C THR A 108 12.40 -1.28 30.96
N SER A 109 12.41 -2.02 32.08
CA SER A 109 13.42 -3.06 32.34
C SER A 109 13.34 -4.22 31.33
N ALA A 110 12.14 -4.63 30.94
CA ALA A 110 11.95 -5.68 29.94
C ALA A 110 12.46 -5.22 28.56
N LEU A 111 12.13 -3.99 28.16
CA LEU A 111 12.58 -3.43 26.89
C LEU A 111 14.08 -3.14 26.88
N GLU A 112 14.68 -2.74 28.01
CA GLU A 112 16.14 -2.56 28.13
C GLU A 112 16.92 -3.87 27.96
N THR A 113 16.27 -5.02 28.19
CA THR A 113 16.90 -6.34 28.03
C THR A 113 17.01 -6.73 26.55
N GLU A 114 16.07 -6.28 25.72
CA GLU A 114 16.04 -6.62 24.29
C GLU A 114 16.48 -5.47 23.36
N LEU A 115 16.30 -4.21 23.79
CA LEU A 115 16.45 -2.99 22.99
C LEU A 115 17.06 -1.83 23.80
N SER A 116 17.47 -0.77 23.09
CA SER A 116 17.80 0.51 23.73
C SER A 116 16.51 1.30 24.01
N ALA A 117 15.90 1.09 25.17
CA ALA A 117 14.69 1.78 25.63
C ALA A 117 14.94 2.67 26.86
N MET A 118 14.18 3.77 27.01
CA MET A 118 14.13 4.55 28.24
C MET A 118 12.83 5.37 28.36
N ARG A 119 12.52 5.87 29.57
CA ARG A 119 11.39 6.79 29.79
C ARG A 119 11.60 8.11 29.05
N LEU A 120 10.51 8.73 28.60
CA LEU A 120 10.59 10.02 27.90
C LEU A 120 11.21 11.12 28.78
N ALA A 121 10.83 11.16 30.06
CA ALA A 121 11.41 12.09 31.02
C ALA A 121 12.94 11.93 31.18
N ASP A 122 13.45 10.71 31.09
CA ASP A 122 14.89 10.44 31.17
C ASP A 122 15.63 10.87 29.90
N PHE A 123 14.98 10.72 28.73
CA PHE A 123 15.50 11.19 27.46
C PHE A 123 15.55 12.73 27.39
N GLU A 124 14.50 13.42 27.87
CA GLU A 124 14.44 14.88 27.95
C GLU A 124 15.48 15.44 28.94
N ASN A 125 15.77 14.71 30.01
CA ASN A 125 16.85 15.02 30.96
C ASN A 125 18.26 14.72 30.40
N GLY A 126 18.37 14.34 29.13
CA GLY A 126 19.64 14.16 28.43
C GLY A 126 20.41 12.90 28.83
N LYS A 127 19.78 11.93 29.50
CA LYS A 127 20.44 10.66 29.82
C LYS A 127 20.74 9.90 28.52
N PRO A 128 21.96 9.37 28.35
CA PRO A 128 22.28 8.56 27.19
C PRO A 128 21.51 7.23 27.25
N PHE A 129 21.10 6.72 26.09
CA PHE A 129 20.59 5.36 25.98
C PHE A 129 21.67 4.37 26.41
N ARG A 130 21.27 3.30 27.11
CA ARG A 130 22.18 2.17 27.34
C ARG A 130 22.58 1.54 26.00
N PRO A 131 23.86 1.17 25.83
CA PRO A 131 24.28 0.42 24.65
C PRO A 131 23.52 -0.91 24.59
N PRO A 132 23.07 -1.35 23.42
CA PRO A 132 22.34 -2.60 23.27
C PRO A 132 23.21 -3.79 23.72
N PRO A 133 22.63 -4.87 24.25
CA PRO A 133 23.37 -6.08 24.57
C PRO A 133 24.12 -6.61 23.34
N ILE A 134 25.37 -7.03 23.53
CA ILE A 134 26.29 -7.49 22.45
C ILE A 134 25.78 -8.79 21.77
N HIS A 135 24.76 -9.44 22.35
CA HIS A 135 24.22 -10.72 21.89
C HIS A 135 22.77 -10.66 21.38
N SER A 136 22.26 -9.48 21.00
CA SER A 136 20.96 -9.40 20.30
C SER A 136 21.09 -9.87 18.84
N SER A 137 21.57 -11.10 18.63
CA SER A 137 21.24 -11.86 17.44
C SER A 137 19.80 -12.30 17.61
N SER A 138 18.89 -11.65 16.89
CA SER A 138 17.47 -12.02 16.80
C SER A 138 17.32 -13.37 16.08
N SER A 139 17.80 -14.44 16.71
CA SER A 139 17.32 -15.79 16.45
C SER A 139 16.08 -16.02 17.29
N VAL A 140 14.94 -15.49 16.85
CA VAL A 140 13.65 -15.88 17.41
C VAL A 140 12.64 -16.08 16.29
N GLU A 141 11.91 -17.16 16.47
CA GLU A 141 10.89 -17.71 15.61
C GLU A 141 10.03 -16.59 15.04
N SER A 142 9.86 -16.65 13.71
CA SER A 142 8.89 -15.85 12.98
C SER A 142 7.62 -15.72 13.81
N PHE A 143 7.14 -14.49 14.01
CA PHE A 143 5.73 -14.27 14.31
C PHE A 143 4.92 -15.28 13.51
N ASP A 144 4.21 -16.17 14.21
CA ASP A 144 3.25 -17.06 13.58
C ASP A 144 2.11 -16.17 13.08
N TYR A 145 2.36 -15.54 11.93
CA TYR A 145 1.36 -15.06 10.99
C TYR A 145 0.62 -16.32 10.51
N GLY A 146 -0.14 -16.96 11.40
CA GLY A 146 -1.10 -17.97 10.98
C GLY A 146 -1.96 -17.37 9.86
N ASP A 147 -2.06 -18.10 8.75
CA ASP A 147 -2.98 -17.91 7.62
C ASP A 147 -3.18 -16.49 7.08
N ILE A 148 -2.20 -15.58 7.16
CA ILE A 148 -2.31 -14.31 6.43
C ILE A 148 -1.83 -14.53 4.99
N PRO A 149 -2.72 -14.40 3.98
CA PRO A 149 -2.32 -14.57 2.59
C PRO A 149 -1.22 -13.57 2.26
N TRP A 150 -0.18 -14.05 1.58
CA TRP A 150 0.90 -13.20 1.11
C TRP A 150 0.37 -12.01 0.30
N PHE A 151 0.91 -10.82 0.54
CA PHE A 151 0.66 -9.62 -0.27
C PHE A 151 1.99 -8.89 -0.53
N PRO A 152 2.12 -8.21 -1.69
CA PRO A 152 3.34 -7.48 -2.04
C PRO A 152 3.53 -6.28 -1.09
N ARG A 153 4.73 -6.16 -0.52
CA ARG A 153 5.05 -5.08 0.44
C ARG A 153 5.78 -3.92 -0.22
N LYS A 154 6.55 -4.22 -1.27
CA LYS A 154 7.19 -3.26 -2.15
C LYS A 154 6.68 -3.47 -3.55
N ILE A 155 6.75 -2.43 -4.36
CA ILE A 155 6.24 -2.51 -5.73
C ILE A 155 6.98 -3.53 -6.60
N SER A 156 8.26 -3.76 -6.33
CA SER A 156 9.05 -4.84 -6.95
C SER A 156 8.60 -6.24 -6.53
N ASP A 157 7.84 -6.39 -5.44
CA ASP A 157 7.25 -7.69 -5.08
C ASP A 157 6.14 -8.11 -6.05
N LEU A 158 5.61 -7.20 -6.88
CA LEU A 158 4.69 -7.56 -7.95
C LEU A 158 5.33 -8.52 -8.97
N ASP A 159 6.67 -8.50 -9.10
CA ASP A 159 7.42 -9.47 -9.93
C ASP A 159 7.32 -10.91 -9.41
N LYS A 160 6.78 -11.12 -8.19
CA LYS A 160 6.52 -12.45 -7.61
C LYS A 160 5.06 -12.88 -7.81
N ALA A 161 4.19 -11.97 -8.26
CA ALA A 161 2.78 -12.22 -8.51
C ALA A 161 2.52 -12.66 -9.98
N GLN A 162 3.41 -13.49 -10.55
CA GLN A 162 3.42 -13.91 -11.96
C GLN A 162 2.46 -15.08 -12.29
N ARG A 163 1.38 -15.23 -11.52
CA ARG A 163 0.42 -16.34 -11.66
C ARG A 163 -0.76 -15.92 -12.52
N VAL A 164 -0.69 -16.17 -13.82
CA VAL A 164 -1.85 -16.00 -14.71
C VAL A 164 -2.68 -17.27 -14.67
N LEU A 165 -3.95 -17.12 -14.29
CA LEU A 165 -4.88 -18.24 -14.13
C LEU A 165 -5.57 -18.63 -15.43
N MET A 166 -5.74 -17.70 -16.37
CA MET A 166 -6.48 -17.90 -17.62
C MET A 166 -5.98 -16.98 -18.74
N TYR A 167 -6.23 -17.38 -19.99
CA TYR A 167 -5.92 -16.60 -21.21
C TYR A 167 -4.44 -16.26 -21.39
N GLY A 168 -3.59 -17.13 -20.85
CA GLY A 168 -2.17 -17.05 -20.97
C GLY A 168 -1.62 -17.47 -22.34
N SER A 169 -0.65 -18.38 -22.31
CA SER A 169 -0.09 -19.00 -23.52
C SER A 169 -1.09 -19.99 -24.14
N GLU A 170 -1.87 -20.64 -23.28
CA GLU A 170 -2.91 -21.58 -23.66
C GLU A 170 -4.24 -20.88 -23.89
N LEU A 171 -4.96 -21.39 -24.89
CA LEU A 171 -6.26 -20.91 -25.32
C LEU A 171 -7.31 -21.95 -24.98
N ASP A 172 -8.44 -21.49 -24.47
CA ASP A 172 -9.63 -22.33 -24.37
C ASP A 172 -10.09 -22.77 -25.76
N ALA A 173 -10.69 -23.96 -25.85
CA ALA A 173 -11.15 -24.55 -27.11
C ALA A 173 -12.15 -23.66 -27.87
N ASP A 174 -12.92 -22.85 -27.13
CA ASP A 174 -13.92 -21.92 -27.68
C ASP A 174 -13.32 -20.57 -28.13
N HIS A 175 -12.02 -20.35 -27.93
CA HIS A 175 -11.37 -19.11 -28.38
C HIS A 175 -11.30 -19.08 -29.91
N PRO A 176 -11.66 -17.96 -30.58
CA PRO A 176 -11.71 -17.90 -32.06
C PRO A 176 -10.36 -18.20 -32.72
N GLY A 177 -9.25 -17.87 -32.06
CA GLY A 177 -7.89 -18.19 -32.48
C GLY A 177 -7.35 -19.56 -32.01
N PHE A 178 -8.15 -20.44 -31.39
CA PHE A 178 -7.67 -21.72 -30.83
C PHE A 178 -7.02 -22.63 -31.88
N LYS A 179 -7.58 -22.66 -33.09
CA LYS A 179 -7.08 -23.47 -34.21
C LYS A 179 -6.09 -22.73 -35.11
N ASP A 180 -5.81 -21.47 -34.84
CA ASP A 180 -4.88 -20.66 -35.64
C ASP A 180 -3.44 -20.80 -35.11
N PRO A 181 -2.55 -21.51 -35.80
CA PRO A 181 -1.18 -21.70 -35.34
C PRO A 181 -0.36 -20.41 -35.33
N VAL A 182 -0.61 -19.48 -36.26
CA VAL A 182 0.10 -18.20 -36.35
C VAL A 182 -0.28 -17.32 -35.18
N TYR A 183 -1.58 -17.24 -34.87
CA TYR A 183 -2.08 -16.50 -33.72
C TYR A 183 -1.56 -17.07 -32.39
N ARG A 184 -1.48 -18.40 -32.24
CA ARG A 184 -0.92 -19.05 -31.04
C ARG A 184 0.55 -18.71 -30.83
N VAL A 185 1.37 -18.79 -31.88
CA VAL A 185 2.79 -18.40 -31.82
C VAL A 185 2.92 -16.91 -31.47
N ARG A 186 2.08 -16.06 -32.08
CA ARG A 186 2.06 -14.61 -31.82
C ARG A 186 1.67 -14.30 -30.37
N ARG A 187 0.70 -15.01 -29.79
CA ARG A 187 0.32 -14.90 -28.37
C ARG A 187 1.43 -15.36 -27.42
N LYS A 188 2.11 -16.47 -27.75
CA LYS A 188 3.27 -16.95 -26.99
C LYS A 188 4.39 -15.90 -26.97
N TYR A 189 4.64 -15.21 -28.07
CA TYR A 189 5.59 -14.09 -28.11
C TYR A 189 5.24 -12.98 -27.09
N PHE A 190 3.98 -12.54 -27.00
CA PHE A 190 3.56 -11.55 -26.01
C PHE A 190 3.65 -12.07 -24.57
N THR A 191 3.36 -13.35 -24.37
CA THR A 191 3.52 -14.05 -23.10
C THR A 191 4.97 -14.02 -22.63
N ASP A 192 5.90 -14.40 -23.51
CA ASP A 192 7.33 -14.47 -23.20
C ASP A 192 7.88 -13.06 -22.88
N LEU A 193 7.43 -12.02 -23.59
CA LEU A 193 7.76 -10.62 -23.26
C LEU A 193 7.27 -10.22 -21.86
N ALA A 194 6.04 -10.58 -21.49
CA ALA A 194 5.47 -10.26 -20.18
C ALA A 194 6.17 -11.03 -19.05
N MET A 195 6.67 -12.24 -19.33
CA MET A 195 7.43 -13.06 -18.40
C MET A 195 8.85 -12.54 -18.14
N ALA A 196 9.48 -11.99 -19.18
CA ALA A 196 10.81 -11.40 -19.09
C ALA A 196 10.82 -10.04 -18.38
N TYR A 197 9.69 -9.33 -18.32
CA TYR A 197 9.59 -8.02 -17.68
C TYR A 197 9.83 -8.09 -16.16
N LYS A 198 10.61 -7.13 -15.63
CA LYS A 198 10.77 -6.89 -14.18
C LYS A 198 10.50 -5.43 -13.84
N TYR A 199 10.09 -5.19 -12.60
CA TYR A 199 9.86 -3.84 -12.11
C TYR A 199 11.13 -3.00 -12.24
N GLY A 200 10.99 -1.84 -12.89
CA GLY A 200 12.09 -0.91 -13.16
C GLY A 200 12.59 -0.97 -14.60
N ASP A 201 12.31 -2.05 -15.32
CA ASP A 201 12.65 -2.15 -16.74
C ASP A 201 11.71 -1.29 -17.59
N ARG A 202 12.20 -0.87 -18.76
CA ARG A 202 11.33 -0.28 -19.79
C ARG A 202 10.48 -1.37 -20.42
N ILE A 203 9.20 -1.08 -20.65
CA ILE A 203 8.29 -2.05 -21.27
C ILE A 203 8.73 -2.25 -22.74
N PRO A 204 8.96 -3.50 -23.19
CA PRO A 204 9.36 -3.77 -24.55
C PRO A 204 8.36 -3.21 -25.57
N ARG A 205 8.87 -2.52 -26.60
CA ARG A 205 8.05 -2.07 -27.72
C ARG A 205 7.78 -3.22 -28.66
N VAL A 206 6.56 -3.29 -29.18
CA VAL A 206 6.15 -4.32 -30.13
C VAL A 206 5.86 -3.71 -31.48
N GLN A 207 6.47 -4.27 -32.53
CA GLN A 207 6.03 -4.05 -33.90
C GLN A 207 4.79 -4.89 -34.17
N TYR A 208 3.66 -4.20 -34.33
CA TYR A 208 2.40 -4.82 -34.72
C TYR A 208 2.35 -5.05 -36.22
N THR A 209 1.70 -6.14 -36.63
CA THR A 209 1.47 -6.46 -38.04
C THR A 209 0.40 -5.55 -38.63
N ALA A 210 0.36 -5.47 -39.96
CA ALA A 210 -0.68 -4.70 -40.66
C ALA A 210 -2.10 -5.20 -40.33
N GLU A 211 -2.26 -6.51 -40.10
CA GLU A 211 -3.54 -7.12 -39.72
C GLU A 211 -3.96 -6.75 -38.29
N GLU A 212 -3.01 -6.76 -37.34
CA GLU A 212 -3.25 -6.30 -35.96
C GLU A 212 -3.66 -4.81 -35.94
N ILE A 213 -2.97 -3.97 -36.72
CA ILE A 213 -3.27 -2.54 -36.87
C ILE A 213 -4.65 -2.33 -37.50
N LYS A 214 -4.99 -3.08 -38.54
CA LYS A 214 -6.31 -3.02 -39.19
C LYS A 214 -7.42 -3.41 -38.22
N THR A 215 -7.21 -4.46 -37.43
CA THR A 215 -8.16 -4.93 -36.41
C THR A 215 -8.39 -3.85 -35.35
N TRP A 216 -7.30 -3.27 -34.82
CA TRP A 216 -7.36 -2.13 -33.90
C TRP A 216 -8.17 -0.97 -34.48
N GLY A 217 -7.86 -0.54 -35.71
CA GLY A 217 -8.54 0.58 -36.35
C GLY A 217 -10.04 0.35 -36.55
N CYS A 218 -10.45 -0.90 -36.81
CA CYS A 218 -11.87 -1.27 -36.87
C CYS A 218 -12.57 -1.01 -35.54
N VAL A 219 -12.03 -1.53 -34.44
CA VAL A 219 -12.60 -1.36 -33.09
C VAL A 219 -12.56 0.10 -32.66
N PHE A 220 -11.43 0.77 -32.89
CA PHE A 220 -11.22 2.18 -32.52
C PHE A 220 -12.27 3.09 -33.14
N ARG A 221 -12.55 2.95 -34.44
CA ARG A 221 -13.54 3.78 -35.15
C ARG A 221 -14.96 3.53 -34.65
N GLU A 222 -15.36 2.28 -34.40
CA GLU A 222 -16.71 1.99 -33.90
C GLU A 222 -16.91 2.51 -32.47
N LEU A 223 -15.91 2.35 -31.60
CA LEU A 223 -15.99 2.85 -30.23
C LEU A 223 -15.98 4.39 -30.18
N GLN A 224 -15.19 5.06 -31.02
CA GLN A 224 -15.16 6.52 -31.09
C GLN A 224 -16.52 7.14 -31.42
N LYS A 225 -17.36 6.48 -32.24
CA LYS A 225 -18.71 6.98 -32.55
C LYS A 225 -19.62 7.01 -31.33
N ILE A 226 -19.43 6.09 -30.40
CA ILE A 226 -20.33 5.90 -29.26
C ILE A 226 -19.85 6.62 -27.99
N TYR A 227 -18.56 6.91 -27.84
CA TYR A 227 -18.02 7.58 -26.65
C TYR A 227 -18.72 8.90 -26.29
N PRO A 228 -19.04 9.83 -27.21
CA PRO A 228 -19.70 11.09 -26.84
C PRO A 228 -21.04 10.90 -26.15
N LYS A 229 -21.73 9.78 -26.44
CA LYS A 229 -23.05 9.48 -25.90
C LYS A 229 -23.00 8.65 -24.62
N TYR A 230 -22.04 7.74 -24.50
CA TYR A 230 -22.05 6.71 -23.45
C TYR A 230 -20.86 6.76 -22.48
N ALA A 231 -19.77 7.45 -22.83
CA ALA A 231 -18.63 7.56 -21.94
C ALA A 231 -18.86 8.61 -20.84
N CYS A 232 -18.27 8.40 -19.67
CA CYS A 232 -18.29 9.39 -18.60
C CYS A 232 -17.45 10.63 -18.96
N ARG A 233 -17.69 11.72 -18.23
CA ARG A 233 -16.99 12.99 -18.42
C ARG A 233 -15.47 12.84 -18.28
N GLU A 234 -15.01 12.10 -17.28
CA GLU A 234 -13.59 11.86 -17.02
C GLU A 234 -12.91 11.16 -18.20
N TYR A 235 -13.60 10.22 -18.84
CA TYR A 235 -13.10 9.58 -20.05
C TYR A 235 -12.96 10.58 -21.21
N LEU A 236 -13.99 11.39 -21.44
CA LEU A 236 -14.01 12.38 -22.53
C LEU A 236 -12.97 13.48 -22.35
N GLU A 237 -12.70 13.91 -21.10
CA GLU A 237 -11.66 14.89 -20.77
C GLU A 237 -10.25 14.35 -21.03
N ASN A 238 -10.02 13.06 -20.75
CA ASN A 238 -8.71 12.43 -20.91
C ASN A 238 -8.44 11.93 -22.33
N TRP A 239 -9.49 11.65 -23.11
CA TRP A 239 -9.36 11.09 -24.46
C TRP A 239 -8.44 11.92 -25.38
N PRO A 240 -8.59 13.26 -25.49
CA PRO A 240 -7.68 14.07 -26.31
C PRO A 240 -6.22 14.00 -25.86
N LEU A 241 -5.97 13.80 -24.56
CA LEU A 241 -4.61 13.68 -24.02
C LEU A 241 -3.97 12.36 -24.46
N LEU A 242 -4.73 11.26 -24.45
CA LEU A 242 -4.27 9.97 -24.94
C LEU A 242 -3.95 9.99 -26.44
N VAL A 243 -4.79 10.65 -27.25
CA VAL A 243 -4.52 10.86 -28.69
C VAL A 243 -3.24 11.68 -28.89
N LYS A 244 -3.08 12.77 -28.15
CA LYS A 244 -1.97 13.71 -28.30
C LYS A 244 -0.63 13.16 -27.80
N HIS A 245 -0.62 12.47 -26.66
CA HIS A 245 0.60 12.11 -25.94
C HIS A 245 0.93 10.62 -26.00
N CYS A 246 -0.06 9.76 -26.21
CA CYS A 246 0.13 8.30 -26.20
C CYS A 246 -0.01 7.67 -27.59
N GLY A 247 -0.27 8.47 -28.63
CA GLY A 247 -0.36 8.00 -30.01
C GLY A 247 -1.63 7.17 -30.31
N TYR A 248 -2.71 7.36 -29.55
CA TYR A 248 -3.99 6.72 -29.85
C TYR A 248 -4.55 7.25 -31.17
N ARG A 249 -4.54 6.42 -32.20
CA ARG A 249 -5.10 6.70 -33.54
C ARG A 249 -5.60 5.41 -34.16
N ASP A 250 -6.48 5.47 -35.15
CA ASP A 250 -7.02 4.27 -35.78
C ASP A 250 -5.98 3.49 -36.60
N ASP A 251 -4.90 4.15 -37.02
CA ASP A 251 -3.78 3.58 -37.78
C ASP A 251 -2.60 3.12 -36.91
N ASN A 252 -2.70 3.25 -35.57
CA ASN A 252 -1.57 3.01 -34.68
C ASN A 252 -2.01 2.48 -33.31
N LEU A 253 -1.54 1.27 -32.97
CA LEU A 253 -1.67 0.76 -31.61
C LEU A 253 -0.68 1.49 -30.68
N PRO A 254 -1.15 2.07 -29.57
CA PRO A 254 -0.29 2.72 -28.61
C PRO A 254 0.66 1.71 -27.95
N GLN A 255 1.89 2.15 -27.67
CA GLN A 255 2.89 1.32 -26.98
C GLN A 255 2.74 1.49 -25.47
N LEU A 256 2.76 0.39 -24.72
CA LEU A 256 2.55 0.40 -23.27
C LEU A 256 3.53 1.32 -22.54
N GLU A 257 4.79 1.40 -22.98
CA GLU A 257 5.80 2.30 -22.40
C GLU A 257 5.40 3.78 -22.47
N ASP A 258 4.82 4.21 -23.60
CA ASP A 258 4.38 5.60 -23.79
C ASP A 258 3.19 5.93 -22.90
N VAL A 259 2.23 5.01 -22.82
CA VAL A 259 1.06 5.17 -21.94
C VAL A 259 1.49 5.14 -20.47
N SER A 260 2.41 4.25 -20.11
CA SER A 260 2.95 4.11 -18.76
C SER A 260 3.66 5.39 -18.31
N THR A 261 4.49 5.96 -19.20
CA THR A 261 5.19 7.23 -18.94
C THR A 261 4.21 8.40 -18.78
N PHE A 262 3.19 8.47 -19.64
CA PHE A 262 2.14 9.50 -19.55
C PHE A 262 1.37 9.41 -18.23
N LEU A 263 0.88 8.22 -17.88
CA LEU A 263 0.14 8.01 -16.62
C LEU A 263 1.00 8.32 -15.40
N LYS A 264 2.31 8.02 -15.46
CA LYS A 264 3.22 8.24 -14.32
C LYS A 264 3.40 9.73 -14.07
N ARG A 265 3.46 10.51 -15.15
CA ARG A 265 3.58 11.97 -15.09
C ARG A 265 2.29 12.63 -14.59
N GLU A 266 1.14 12.25 -15.13
CA GLU A 266 -0.13 12.95 -14.85
C GLU A 266 -0.79 12.47 -13.54
N TYR A 267 -0.72 11.17 -13.25
CA TYR A 267 -1.54 10.56 -12.19
C TYR A 267 -0.75 9.66 -11.23
N TRP A 268 0.58 9.55 -11.39
CA TRP A 268 1.42 8.66 -10.58
C TRP A 268 1.07 7.17 -10.72
N PHE A 269 0.39 6.79 -11.82
CA PHE A 269 0.11 5.41 -12.21
C PHE A 269 1.04 4.95 -13.31
N TYR A 270 1.32 3.66 -13.45
CA TYR A 270 2.12 3.16 -14.58
C TYR A 270 1.72 1.71 -14.88
N PHE A 271 1.96 1.27 -16.11
CA PHE A 271 1.68 -0.11 -16.50
C PHE A 271 2.81 -1.03 -16.03
N SER A 272 2.43 -2.18 -15.49
CA SER A 272 3.30 -3.36 -15.43
C SER A 272 2.72 -4.38 -16.40
N SER A 273 3.57 -5.16 -17.08
CA SER A 273 3.10 -6.26 -17.92
C SER A 273 2.84 -7.47 -17.01
N PRO A 274 1.58 -7.91 -16.82
CA PRO A 274 1.31 -9.09 -16.02
C PRO A 274 1.82 -10.32 -16.78
N SER A 275 2.76 -11.02 -16.16
CA SER A 275 3.44 -12.18 -16.72
C SER A 275 2.50 -13.38 -16.88
N ILE A 276 2.53 -14.02 -18.05
CA ILE A 276 1.68 -15.18 -18.39
C ILE A 276 2.44 -16.51 -18.19
N SER A 277 1.94 -17.40 -17.33
CA SER A 277 2.46 -18.79 -17.19
C SER A 277 1.86 -19.70 -18.25
#